data_AF-A0A350QPP0-F1
#
_entry.id   AF-A0A350QPP0-F1
#
_cell.length_a   1.000
_cell.length_b   1.000
_cell.length_c   1.000
_cell.angle_alpha   90.00
_cell.angle_beta   90.00
_cell.angle_gamma   90.00
#
_symmetry.space_group_name_H-M   'P 1'
#
loop_
_entity.id
_entity.type
_entity.pdbx_description
1 polymer ?
#
loop_
_entity_poly.entity_id
_entity_poly.type
_entity_poly.pdbx_seq_one_letter_code
_entity_poly.pdbx_strand_id
1 'polypeptide(L)'
;MHSAYGSFMAFQGGRYGLAILSKAPILSHASWRLPDGNEPRVALAACIRTDQGEEITAVAVHFDWVENDTFRFEQARETIVRMESIETPWIAFGDFNDVPDSRTIQAFERVGDNACKPSGNAATFPSDRPEIEIDFIFSGPSGRWHPAIAEVIPETVGSDHRPVITELHLIGE
;
A
#
# COMPACT_ATOMS: atom_id res chain seq x y z
N MET A 1 -4.95 20.26 2.89
CA MET A 1 -4.72 18.88 2.43
C MET A 1 -3.45 18.87 1.62
N HIS A 2 -2.49 18.04 2.03
CA HIS A 2 -1.19 17.86 1.37
C HIS A 2 -1.27 16.66 0.43
N SER A 3 -0.49 16.69 -0.65
CA SER A 3 -0.44 15.60 -1.62
C SER A 3 0.98 15.26 -2.04
N ALA A 4 1.22 13.98 -2.31
CA ALA A 4 2.38 13.47 -3.02
C ALA A 4 1.88 12.69 -4.24
N TYR A 5 2.60 12.78 -5.35
CA TYR A 5 2.25 12.10 -6.59
C TYR A 5 3.48 11.48 -7.25
N GLY A 6 3.35 10.22 -7.66
CA GLY A 6 4.37 9.45 -8.34
C GLY A 6 3.83 8.86 -9.63
N SER A 7 4.18 9.46 -10.76
CA SER A 7 3.79 8.95 -12.09
C SER A 7 4.80 7.95 -12.62
N PHE A 8 4.29 6.90 -13.25
CA PHE A 8 5.09 5.87 -13.89
C PHE A 8 4.88 5.77 -15.41
N MET A 9 3.80 6.37 -15.96
CA MET A 9 3.62 6.50 -17.42
C MET A 9 2.75 7.71 -17.81
N ALA A 10 2.88 8.14 -19.06
CA ALA A 10 1.90 9.03 -19.70
C ALA A 10 0.69 8.20 -20.16
N PHE A 11 -0.52 8.73 -19.98
CA PHE A 11 -1.74 8.00 -20.32
C PHE A 11 -2.86 8.98 -20.70
N GLN A 12 -3.47 8.80 -21.88
CA GLN A 12 -4.61 9.58 -22.38
C GLN A 12 -4.46 11.12 -22.25
N GLY A 13 -3.25 11.64 -22.52
CA GLY A 13 -2.96 13.09 -22.39
C GLY A 13 -2.67 13.56 -20.96
N GLY A 14 -2.79 12.67 -19.98
CA GLY A 14 -2.38 12.87 -18.59
C GLY A 14 -1.25 11.95 -18.16
N ARG A 15 -1.15 11.72 -16.85
CA ARG A 15 -0.16 10.85 -16.22
C ARG A 15 -0.88 9.81 -15.36
N TYR A 16 -0.44 8.56 -15.47
CA TYR A 16 -0.89 7.46 -14.63
C TYR A 16 0.16 7.19 -13.54
N GLY A 17 -0.31 6.93 -12.32
CA GLY A 17 0.52 7.03 -11.13
C GLY A 17 -0.20 6.73 -9.83
N LEU A 18 0.56 6.82 -8.74
CA LEU A 18 0.07 6.74 -7.37
C LEU A 18 -0.02 8.14 -6.77
N ALA A 19 -0.99 8.32 -5.87
CA ALA A 19 -1.13 9.52 -5.07
C ALA A 19 -1.30 9.16 -3.60
N ILE A 20 -0.67 9.96 -2.72
CA ILE A 20 -0.92 9.93 -1.28
C ILE A 20 -1.53 11.29 -0.91
N LEU A 21 -2.68 11.27 -0.24
CA LEU A 21 -3.33 12.45 0.31
C LEU A 21 -3.23 12.40 1.83
N SER A 22 -2.81 13.51 2.44
CA SER A 22 -2.72 13.62 3.89
C SER A 22 -3.36 14.92 4.38
N LYS A 23 -4.10 14.84 5.48
CA LYS A 23 -4.50 16.05 6.22
C LYS A 23 -3.28 16.72 6.85
N ALA A 24 -2.35 15.92 7.36
CA ALA A 24 -1.14 16.37 8.03
C ALA A 24 -0.01 16.69 7.02
N PRO A 25 1.01 17.47 7.41
CA PRO A 25 2.07 17.88 6.50
C PRO A 25 2.88 16.70 5.95
N ILE A 26 3.00 16.65 4.62
CA ILE A 26 3.99 15.81 3.93
C ILE A 26 5.32 16.59 3.92
N LEU A 27 6.32 16.09 4.61
CA LEU A 27 7.64 16.73 4.74
C LEU A 27 8.52 16.49 3.52
N SER A 28 8.44 15.29 2.95
CA SER A 28 9.16 14.86 1.76
C SER A 28 8.44 13.68 1.11
N HIS A 29 8.69 13.45 -0.18
CA HIS A 29 8.23 12.23 -0.85
C HIS A 29 9.19 11.82 -1.97
N ALA A 30 9.19 10.53 -2.30
CA ALA A 30 10.01 9.94 -3.35
C ALA A 30 9.22 8.86 -4.11
N SER A 31 9.43 8.79 -5.42
CA SER A 31 8.91 7.69 -6.25
C SER A 31 10.05 6.73 -6.56
N TRP A 32 9.92 5.49 -6.10
CA TRP A 32 10.88 4.43 -6.38
C TRP A 32 10.43 3.69 -7.63
N ARG A 33 11.19 3.84 -8.73
CA ARG A 33 10.97 3.03 -9.93
C ARG A 33 11.21 1.56 -9.58
N LEU A 34 10.24 0.71 -9.87
CA LEU A 34 10.33 -0.72 -9.63
C LEU A 34 10.87 -1.43 -10.88
N PRO A 35 11.30 -2.71 -10.76
CA PRO A 35 11.66 -3.52 -11.91
C PRO A 35 10.56 -3.54 -12.97
N ASP A 36 10.98 -3.55 -14.23
CA ASP A 36 10.06 -3.53 -15.36
C ASP A 36 9.27 -4.83 -15.41
N GLY A 37 7.94 -4.71 -15.37
CA GLY A 37 7.01 -5.79 -15.59
C GLY A 37 6.31 -5.67 -16.94
N ASN A 38 5.04 -6.08 -16.99
CA ASN A 38 4.15 -5.82 -18.11
C ASN A 38 3.88 -4.31 -18.28
N GLU A 39 3.83 -3.58 -17.17
CA GLU A 39 3.73 -2.12 -17.15
C GLU A 39 4.78 -1.53 -16.20
N PRO A 40 5.28 -0.30 -16.47
CA PRO A 40 6.15 0.37 -15.53
C PRO A 40 5.38 0.67 -14.24
N ARG A 41 5.96 0.39 -13.07
CA ARG A 41 5.38 0.69 -11.76
C ARG A 41 6.33 1.50 -10.89
N VAL A 42 5.77 2.25 -9.93
CA VAL A 42 6.53 2.86 -8.84
C VAL A 42 5.91 2.47 -7.50
N ALA A 43 6.73 2.47 -6.45
CA ALA A 43 6.25 2.67 -5.08
C ALA A 43 6.41 4.15 -4.71
N LEU A 44 5.40 4.75 -4.08
CA LEU A 44 5.42 6.16 -3.68
C LEU A 44 5.57 6.24 -2.16
N ALA A 45 6.73 6.70 -1.69
CA ALA A 45 6.99 6.93 -0.27
C ALA A 45 6.81 8.40 0.08
N ALA A 46 6.14 8.69 1.19
CA ALA A 46 5.94 10.04 1.72
C ALA A 46 6.18 10.08 3.23
N CYS A 47 7.09 10.95 3.68
CA CYS A 47 7.27 11.23 5.10
C CYS A 47 6.20 12.24 5.55
N ILE A 48 5.42 11.86 6.55
CA ILE A 48 4.28 12.62 7.07
C ILE A 48 4.55 12.91 8.55
N ARG A 49 4.42 14.18 8.94
CA ARG A 49 4.41 14.55 10.36
C ARG A 49 2.99 14.46 10.89
N THR A 50 2.76 13.57 11.85
CA THR A 50 1.48 13.40 12.53
C THR A 50 1.10 14.64 13.36
N ASP A 51 -0.18 14.75 13.72
CA ASP A 51 -0.67 15.83 14.58
C ASP A 51 -0.02 15.82 15.99
N GLN A 52 0.59 14.69 16.38
CA GLN A 52 1.31 14.50 17.65
C GLN A 52 2.80 14.84 17.56
N GLY A 53 3.31 15.20 16.37
CA GLY A 53 4.71 15.57 16.15
C GLY A 53 5.61 14.43 15.65
N GLU A 54 5.18 13.18 15.78
CA GLU A 54 5.89 12.01 15.27
C GLU A 54 5.94 11.99 13.74
N GLU A 55 7.03 11.48 13.17
CA GLU A 55 7.18 11.27 11.72
C GLU A 55 6.89 9.81 11.38
N ILE A 56 6.11 9.60 10.32
CA ILE A 56 5.82 8.28 9.76
C ILE A 56 6.08 8.28 8.25
N THR A 57 6.44 7.12 7.69
CA THR A 57 6.57 6.97 6.24
C THR A 57 5.42 6.16 5.66
N ALA A 58 4.60 6.79 4.83
CA ALA A 58 3.55 6.15 4.06
C ALA A 58 4.08 5.68 2.70
N VAL A 59 3.90 4.41 2.35
CA VAL A 59 4.37 3.79 1.10
C VAL A 59 3.18 3.23 0.33
N ALA A 60 2.78 3.92 -0.74
CA ALA A 60 1.74 3.43 -1.64
C ALA A 60 2.33 2.51 -2.72
N VAL A 61 1.65 1.40 -3.01
CA VAL A 61 2.02 0.44 -4.06
C VAL A 61 0.86 0.12 -4.99
N HIS A 62 1.19 -0.26 -6.22
CA HIS A 62 0.27 -0.91 -7.16
C HIS A 62 1.10 -1.81 -8.08
N PHE A 63 1.24 -3.08 -7.71
CA PHE A 63 2.11 -4.02 -8.42
C PHE A 63 1.48 -4.58 -9.70
N ASP A 64 2.28 -5.28 -10.49
CA ASP A 64 1.86 -5.90 -11.74
C ASP A 64 0.73 -6.94 -11.55
N TRP A 65 -0.21 -6.95 -12.49
CA TRP A 65 -1.46 -7.69 -12.42
C TRP A 65 -1.47 -8.99 -13.25
N VAL A 66 -0.42 -9.24 -14.05
CA VAL A 66 -0.39 -10.44 -14.90
C VAL A 66 -0.37 -11.75 -14.10
N GLU A 67 -0.88 -12.81 -14.72
CA GLU A 67 -1.00 -14.15 -14.11
C GLU A 67 0.34 -14.69 -13.59
N ASN A 68 1.42 -14.45 -14.34
CA ASN A 68 2.77 -14.78 -13.88
C ASN A 68 3.23 -13.78 -12.81
N ASP A 69 3.27 -14.25 -11.57
CA ASP A 69 3.63 -13.47 -10.39
C ASP A 69 5.10 -13.01 -10.34
N THR A 70 5.95 -13.39 -11.31
CA THR A 70 7.39 -13.04 -11.31
C THR A 70 7.61 -11.53 -11.25
N PHE A 71 6.92 -10.75 -12.10
CA PHE A 71 7.07 -9.30 -12.11
C PHE A 71 6.58 -8.67 -10.81
N ARG A 72 5.39 -9.09 -10.36
CA ARG A 72 4.81 -8.63 -9.10
C ARG A 72 5.71 -8.92 -7.90
N PHE A 73 6.27 -10.12 -7.83
CA PHE A 73 7.15 -10.52 -6.73
C PHE A 73 8.49 -9.77 -6.75
N GLU A 74 9.07 -9.51 -7.93
CA GLU A 74 10.28 -8.69 -8.05
C GLU A 74 10.03 -7.23 -7.64
N GLN A 75 8.88 -6.67 -8.03
CA GLN A 75 8.44 -5.32 -7.61
C GLN A 75 8.22 -5.23 -6.10
N ALA A 76 7.59 -6.25 -5.50
CA ALA A 76 7.43 -6.36 -4.06
C ALA A 76 8.77 -6.45 -3.33
N ARG A 77 9.70 -7.27 -3.83
CA ARG A 77 11.05 -7.40 -3.25
C ARG A 77 11.84 -6.11 -3.29
N GLU A 78 11.87 -5.41 -4.43
CA GLU A 78 12.54 -4.11 -4.52
C GLU A 78 11.91 -3.10 -3.55
N THR A 79 10.58 -3.09 -3.43
CA THR A 79 9.89 -2.22 -2.46
C THR A 79 10.34 -2.50 -1.03
N ILE A 80 10.38 -3.78 -0.62
CA ILE A 80 10.84 -4.18 0.71
C ILE A 80 12.30 -3.76 0.94
N VAL A 81 13.19 -3.98 -0.02
CA VAL A 81 14.61 -3.56 0.07
C VAL A 81 14.73 -2.05 0.27
N ARG A 82 13.89 -1.24 -0.41
CA ARG A 82 13.85 0.21 -0.19
C ARG A 82 13.35 0.55 1.21
N MET A 83 12.34 -0.17 1.70
CA MET A 83 11.78 0.03 3.03
C MET A 83 12.76 -0.29 4.18
N GLU A 84 13.77 -1.15 3.96
CA GLU A 84 14.84 -1.40 4.95
C GLU A 84 15.62 -0.13 5.34
N SER A 85 15.62 0.90 4.48
CA SER A 85 16.27 2.19 4.76
C SER A 85 15.37 3.20 5.50
N ILE A 86 14.13 2.84 5.80
CA ILE A 86 13.20 3.72 6.54
C ILE A 86 13.50 3.64 8.03
N GLU A 87 13.84 4.79 8.63
CA GLU A 87 14.14 4.90 10.07
C GLU A 87 12.90 5.25 10.92
N THR A 88 11.81 5.69 10.29
CA THR A 88 10.54 6.00 10.96
C THR A 88 9.59 4.79 10.98
N PRO A 89 8.60 4.75 11.89
CA PRO A 89 7.44 3.88 11.70
C PRO A 89 6.82 4.10 10.31
N TRP A 90 6.40 3.03 9.66
CA TRP A 90 5.91 3.06 8.29
C TRP A 90 4.58 2.32 8.13
N ILE A 91 3.86 2.70 7.08
CA ILE A 91 2.63 2.07 6.62
C ILE A 91 2.80 1.81 5.12
N ALA A 92 2.61 0.58 4.67
CA ALA A 92 2.60 0.21 3.26
C ALA A 92 1.19 -0.21 2.83
N PHE A 93 0.66 0.36 1.76
CA PHE A 93 -0.74 0.12 1.37
C PHE A 93 -0.97 0.26 -0.14
N GLY A 94 -2.07 -0.33 -0.60
CA GLY A 94 -2.54 -0.21 -1.98
C GLY A 94 -2.95 -1.56 -2.55
N ASP A 95 -2.93 -1.65 -3.88
CA ASP A 95 -3.26 -2.86 -4.63
C ASP A 95 -1.99 -3.70 -4.81
N PHE A 96 -1.93 -4.83 -4.15
CA PHE A 96 -0.78 -5.73 -4.25
C PHE A 96 -0.88 -6.64 -5.48
N ASN A 97 -2.05 -6.72 -6.12
CA ASN A 97 -2.35 -7.66 -7.21
C ASN A 97 -2.01 -9.12 -6.89
N ASP A 98 -2.04 -9.48 -5.60
CA ASP A 98 -1.81 -10.83 -5.12
C ASP A 98 -2.77 -11.16 -4.00
N VAL A 99 -3.00 -12.45 -3.78
CA VAL A 99 -3.97 -12.94 -2.80
C VAL A 99 -3.30 -13.25 -1.46
N PRO A 100 -4.08 -13.41 -0.37
CA PRO A 100 -3.56 -13.97 0.88
C PRO A 100 -2.78 -15.27 0.64
N ASP A 101 -1.78 -15.54 1.50
CA ASP A 101 -0.85 -16.68 1.39
C ASP A 101 0.08 -16.70 0.16
N SER A 102 -0.03 -15.73 -0.76
CA SER A 102 0.93 -15.61 -1.87
C SER A 102 2.34 -15.27 -1.36
N ARG A 103 3.37 -15.59 -2.16
CA ARG A 103 4.76 -15.26 -1.79
C ARG A 103 5.00 -13.75 -1.64
N THR A 104 4.22 -12.92 -2.33
CA THR A 104 4.24 -11.46 -2.24
C THR A 104 3.74 -11.01 -0.87
N ILE A 105 2.55 -11.45 -0.48
CA ILE A 105 1.95 -11.10 0.82
C ILE A 105 2.80 -11.62 1.97
N GLN A 106 3.25 -12.88 1.90
CA GLN A 106 4.17 -13.46 2.89
C GLN A 106 5.50 -12.68 3.01
N ALA A 107 5.95 -12.00 1.96
CA ALA A 107 7.16 -11.18 2.03
C ALA A 107 6.95 -9.91 2.85
N PHE A 108 5.78 -9.28 2.73
CA PHE A 108 5.42 -8.13 3.55
C PHE A 108 5.12 -8.53 5.01
N GLU A 109 4.47 -9.66 5.23
CA GLU A 109 4.22 -10.22 6.58
C GLU A 109 5.51 -10.56 7.35
N ARG A 110 6.64 -10.78 6.65
CA ARG A 110 7.94 -10.98 7.29
C ARG A 110 8.56 -9.70 7.84
N VAL A 111 8.14 -8.53 7.36
CA VAL A 111 8.74 -7.24 7.72
C VAL A 111 7.78 -6.30 8.45
N GLY A 112 6.48 -6.58 8.44
CA GLY A 112 5.47 -5.83 9.18
C GLY A 112 4.18 -6.61 9.38
N ASP A 113 3.25 -5.97 10.07
CA ASP A 113 2.00 -6.56 10.50
C ASP A 113 0.86 -6.17 9.53
N ASN A 114 0.14 -7.16 9.01
CA ASN A 114 -1.03 -6.97 8.15
C ASN A 114 -2.24 -6.53 9.00
N ALA A 115 -2.93 -5.46 8.58
CA ALA A 115 -4.25 -5.12 9.09
C ALA A 115 -5.30 -6.08 8.49
N CYS A 116 -5.39 -7.28 9.06
CA CYS A 116 -6.25 -8.34 8.55
C CYS A 116 -7.73 -7.91 8.50
N LYS A 117 -8.46 -8.42 7.51
CA LYS A 117 -9.90 -8.18 7.35
C LYS A 117 -10.71 -9.32 7.99
N PRO A 118 -11.94 -9.08 8.48
CA PRO A 118 -12.81 -10.13 8.98
C PRO A 118 -13.08 -11.22 7.93
N SER A 119 -13.03 -12.48 8.37
CA SER A 119 -13.36 -13.62 7.51
C SER A 119 -14.78 -13.48 6.95
N GLY A 120 -14.92 -13.67 5.64
CA GLY A 120 -16.19 -13.51 4.92
C GLY A 120 -16.49 -12.08 4.42
N ASN A 121 -15.69 -11.08 4.78
CA ASN A 121 -15.82 -9.71 4.28
C ASN A 121 -14.46 -9.07 3.93
N ALA A 122 -13.55 -9.87 3.38
CA ALA A 122 -12.19 -9.48 3.06
C ALA A 122 -11.96 -9.12 1.59
N ALA A 123 -12.80 -9.65 0.68
CA ALA A 123 -12.63 -9.47 -0.75
C ALA A 123 -12.88 -8.00 -1.17
N THR A 124 -11.97 -7.48 -1.98
CA THR A 124 -11.94 -6.10 -2.45
C THR A 124 -12.21 -5.96 -3.94
N PHE A 125 -12.10 -7.04 -4.72
CA PHE A 125 -12.30 -7.03 -6.17
C PHE A 125 -13.11 -8.24 -6.66
N PRO A 126 -13.95 -8.08 -7.71
CA PRO A 126 -14.46 -6.81 -8.24
C PRO A 126 -15.48 -6.17 -7.28
N SER A 127 -15.69 -4.86 -7.37
CA SER A 127 -16.46 -4.12 -6.37
C SER A 127 -17.94 -4.52 -6.31
N ASP A 128 -18.54 -4.84 -7.46
CA ASP A 128 -19.95 -5.25 -7.59
C ASP A 128 -20.21 -6.66 -7.04
N ARG A 129 -19.25 -7.57 -7.18
CA ARG A 129 -19.32 -8.95 -6.70
C ARG A 129 -17.94 -9.42 -6.22
N PRO A 130 -17.52 -9.02 -5.01
CA PRO A 130 -16.15 -9.23 -4.55
C PRO A 130 -15.88 -10.71 -4.30
N GLU A 131 -14.77 -11.18 -4.86
CA GLU A 131 -14.34 -12.58 -4.80
C GLU A 131 -12.93 -12.74 -4.24
N ILE A 132 -12.06 -11.76 -4.48
CA ILE A 132 -10.65 -11.82 -4.11
C ILE A 132 -10.24 -10.61 -3.28
N GLU A 133 -9.34 -10.82 -2.33
CA GLU A 133 -8.67 -9.79 -1.55
C GLU A 133 -7.31 -9.50 -2.20
N ILE A 134 -7.16 -8.30 -2.75
CA ILE A 134 -5.90 -7.87 -3.39
C ILE A 134 -5.39 -6.52 -2.88
N ASP A 135 -6.19 -5.80 -2.09
CA ASP A 135 -5.81 -4.52 -1.49
C ASP A 135 -5.46 -4.72 -0.01
N PHE A 136 -4.23 -4.33 0.40
CA PHE A 136 -3.71 -4.58 1.75
C PHE A 136 -3.18 -3.32 2.40
N ILE A 137 -3.11 -3.36 3.74
CA ILE A 137 -2.49 -2.33 4.57
C ILE A 137 -1.58 -3.04 5.56
N PHE A 138 -0.28 -2.77 5.48
CA PHE A 138 0.75 -3.25 6.40
C PHE A 138 1.28 -2.10 7.22
N SER A 139 1.67 -2.38 8.45
CA SER A 139 2.35 -1.42 9.32
C SER A 139 3.62 -2.02 9.90
N GLY A 140 4.66 -1.21 10.05
CA GLY A 140 5.91 -1.65 10.63
C GLY A 140 6.81 -0.50 11.11
N PRO A 141 7.98 -0.79 11.68
CA PRO A 141 8.42 -2.14 12.05
C PRO A 141 7.51 -2.72 13.16
N SER A 142 7.46 -4.05 13.25
CA SER A 142 6.62 -4.74 14.24
C SER A 142 6.90 -4.25 15.66
N GLY A 143 5.84 -4.08 16.45
CA GLY A 143 5.92 -3.56 17.82
C GLY A 143 5.96 -2.03 17.92
N ARG A 144 5.98 -1.27 16.81
CA ARG A 144 5.73 0.18 16.80
C ARG A 144 4.25 0.54 16.64
N TRP A 145 3.40 -0.44 16.31
CA TRP A 145 1.97 -0.25 16.10
C TRP A 145 1.19 -1.25 16.94
N HIS A 146 0.02 -0.84 17.44
CA HIS A 146 -0.95 -1.80 17.96
C HIS A 146 -1.49 -2.66 16.81
N PRO A 147 -1.80 -3.95 17.06
CA PRO A 147 -2.50 -4.77 16.08
C PRO A 147 -3.79 -4.09 15.61
N ALA A 148 -4.01 -4.10 14.30
CA ALA A 148 -5.15 -3.45 13.68
C ALA A 148 -5.94 -4.43 12.81
N ILE A 149 -7.22 -4.11 12.62
CA ILE A 149 -8.13 -4.82 11.73
C ILE A 149 -8.52 -3.81 10.65
N ALA A 150 -8.66 -4.28 9.41
CA ALA A 150 -9.18 -3.48 8.33
C ALA A 150 -10.62 -3.87 7.98
N GLU A 151 -11.39 -2.90 7.50
CA GLU A 151 -12.75 -3.08 7.01
C GLU A 151 -12.82 -2.78 5.51
N VAL A 152 -13.61 -3.57 4.78
CA VAL A 152 -13.92 -3.32 3.37
C VAL A 152 -15.23 -2.55 3.28
N ILE A 153 -15.19 -1.38 2.65
CA ILE A 153 -16.37 -0.55 2.43
C ILE A 153 -17.13 -1.08 1.21
N PRO A 154 -18.44 -1.39 1.33
CA PRO A 154 -19.25 -1.93 0.23
C PRO A 154 -19.64 -0.82 -0.76
N GLU A 155 -18.65 -0.21 -1.39
CA GLU A 155 -18.80 0.78 -2.47
C GLU A 155 -18.62 0.09 -3.83
N THR A 156 -19.46 0.40 -4.82
CA THR A 156 -19.51 -0.23 -6.14
C THR A 156 -19.56 0.74 -7.33
N VAL A 157 -19.61 2.06 -7.11
CA VAL A 157 -19.85 3.05 -8.18
C VAL A 157 -18.55 3.74 -8.63
N GLY A 158 -17.70 4.13 -7.69
CA GLY A 158 -16.53 4.97 -7.95
C GLY A 158 -15.30 4.22 -8.46
N SER A 159 -15.29 2.90 -8.37
CA SER A 159 -14.15 2.03 -8.72
C SER A 159 -14.61 0.58 -8.91
N ASP A 160 -13.84 -0.20 -9.64
CA ASP A 160 -13.92 -1.66 -9.71
C ASP A 160 -13.28 -2.35 -8.49
N HIS A 161 -12.60 -1.61 -7.62
CA HIS A 161 -12.15 -2.06 -6.30
C HIS A 161 -12.97 -1.43 -5.16
N ARG A 162 -13.12 -2.16 -4.05
CA ARG A 162 -13.70 -1.66 -2.81
C ARG A 162 -12.65 -0.98 -1.94
N PRO A 163 -12.93 0.19 -1.33
CA PRO A 163 -12.02 0.82 -0.39
C PRO A 163 -11.76 -0.05 0.85
N VAL A 164 -10.51 -0.06 1.30
CA VAL A 164 -10.08 -0.65 2.58
C VAL A 164 -9.75 0.45 3.57
N ILE A 165 -10.32 0.38 4.77
CA ILE A 165 -10.08 1.33 5.86
C ILE A 165 -9.52 0.61 7.08
N THR A 166 -8.63 1.25 7.83
CA THR A 166 -8.17 0.77 9.13
C THR A 166 -7.81 1.94 10.03
N GLU A 167 -7.84 1.72 11.34
CA GLU A 167 -7.33 2.65 12.35
C GLU A 167 -6.01 2.10 12.90
N LEU A 168 -4.93 2.86 12.71
CA LEU A 168 -3.60 2.49 13.19
C LEU A 168 -3.19 3.38 14.36
N HIS A 169 -2.73 2.75 15.45
CA HIS A 169 -2.29 3.45 16.66
C HIS A 169 -0.80 3.22 16.86
N LEU A 170 -0.01 4.27 16.68
CA LEU A 170 1.42 4.26 16.97
C LEU A 170 1.64 4.08 18.48
N ILE A 171 2.54 3.18 18.85
CA ILE A 171 2.99 2.98 20.22
C ILE A 171 4.03 4.07 20.51
N GLY A 172 3.70 4.98 21.43
CA GLY A 172 4.65 5.98 21.93
C GLY A 172 5.86 5.32 22.59
N GLU A 173 6.96 6.07 22.71
CA GLU A 173 8.06 5.67 23.60
C GLU A 173 7.63 5.60 25.08
#